data_AF-R5D3S9-F1
#
_entry.id   AF-R5D3S9-F1
#
_cell.length_a   1.000
_cell.length_b   1.000
_cell.length_c   1.000
_cell.angle_alpha   90.00
_cell.angle_beta   90.00
_cell.angle_gamma   90.00
#
_symmetry.space_group_name_H-M   'P 1'
#
loop_
_entity.id
_entity.type
_entity.pdbx_description
1 polymer ?
#
loop_
_entity_poly.entity_id
_entity_poly.type
_entity_poly.pdbx_seq_one_letter_code
_entity_poly.pdbx_strand_id
1 'polypeptide(L)'
;MNKVEFKKLCSECFIRHGFKEQNGRFYRHGPSDIFCAAEMQRSDYSEAYYINFSFLTKSECAAAIEPYFFRRVKVKSVSMHSSIGLRLMTDMIIIADYTPEEILNYLNAAFDEWIMPTLTKGAGFVLRHKGDFIFPHIDPSLTDLPHLKMIIKKE
;
A
#
# COMPACT_ATOMS: atom_id res chain seq x y z
N MET A 1 -6.39 11.69 -16.53
CA MET A 1 -7.78 11.25 -16.21
C MET A 1 -8.42 12.18 -15.18
N ASN A 2 -9.74 12.13 -14.97
CA ASN A 2 -10.40 12.87 -13.89
C ASN A 2 -10.53 12.04 -12.59
N LYS A 3 -10.90 12.70 -11.48
CA LYS A 3 -11.02 12.09 -10.14
C LYS A 3 -11.99 10.90 -10.11
N VAL A 4 -13.12 11.01 -10.80
CA VAL A 4 -14.16 9.96 -10.81
C VAL A 4 -13.65 8.72 -11.53
N GLU A 5 -13.01 8.90 -12.68
CA GLU A 5 -12.37 7.82 -13.45
C GLU A 5 -11.26 7.14 -12.64
N PHE A 6 -10.38 7.93 -12.02
CA PHE A 6 -9.27 7.40 -11.20
C PHE A 6 -9.78 6.52 -10.04
N LYS A 7 -10.77 7.03 -9.29
CA LYS A 7 -11.33 6.28 -8.17
C LYS A 7 -12.03 5.01 -8.64
N LYS A 8 -12.83 5.08 -9.71
CA LYS A 8 -13.51 3.92 -10.28
C LYS A 8 -12.50 2.85 -10.72
N LEU A 9 -11.46 3.24 -11.45
CA LEU A 9 -10.40 2.34 -11.91
C LEU A 9 -9.72 1.60 -10.75
N CYS A 10 -9.32 2.34 -9.70
CA CYS A 10 -8.68 1.74 -8.53
C CYS A 10 -9.64 0.81 -7.78
N SER A 11 -10.88 1.23 -7.54
CA SER A 11 -11.90 0.40 -6.88
C SER A 11 -12.16 -0.90 -7.63
N GLU A 12 -12.34 -0.84 -8.96
CA GLU A 12 -12.53 -2.03 -9.79
C GLU A 12 -11.31 -2.95 -9.74
N CYS A 13 -10.09 -2.40 -9.74
CA CYS A 13 -8.87 -3.16 -9.57
C CYS A 13 -8.83 -3.86 -8.20
N PHE A 14 -9.15 -3.16 -7.11
CA PHE A 14 -9.17 -3.73 -5.77
C PHE A 14 -10.20 -4.86 -5.64
N ILE A 15 -11.41 -4.64 -6.16
CA ILE A 15 -12.50 -5.64 -6.16
C ILE A 15 -12.10 -6.88 -6.98
N ARG A 16 -11.49 -6.70 -8.14
CA ARG A 16 -10.95 -7.81 -8.95
C ARG A 16 -9.93 -8.63 -8.17
N HIS A 17 -9.14 -7.98 -7.33
CA HIS A 17 -8.22 -8.61 -6.39
C HIS A 17 -8.90 -8.93 -5.04
N GLY A 18 -10.21 -9.18 -4.99
CA GLY A 18 -10.89 -9.73 -3.82
C GLY A 18 -10.99 -8.82 -2.60
N PHE A 19 -10.76 -7.51 -2.74
CA PHE A 19 -11.07 -6.55 -1.68
C PHE A 19 -12.57 -6.29 -1.64
N LYS A 20 -13.09 -6.02 -0.45
CA LYS A 20 -14.48 -5.62 -0.20
C LYS A 20 -14.52 -4.17 0.24
N GLU A 21 -15.43 -3.40 -0.33
CA GLU A 21 -15.64 -2.02 0.08
C GLU A 21 -16.49 -1.95 1.36
N GLN A 22 -16.07 -1.14 2.32
CA GLN A 22 -16.82 -0.82 3.53
C GLN A 22 -16.48 0.62 3.97
N ASN A 23 -17.49 1.47 4.13
CA ASN A 23 -17.35 2.87 4.55
C ASN A 23 -16.31 3.67 3.71
N GLY A 24 -16.27 3.46 2.40
CA GLY A 24 -15.37 4.17 1.48
C GLY A 24 -13.91 3.71 1.51
N ARG A 25 -13.62 2.59 2.18
CA ARG A 25 -12.31 1.91 2.21
C ARG A 25 -12.43 0.48 1.72
N PHE A 26 -11.32 -0.12 1.32
CA PHE A 26 -11.28 -1.47 0.77
C PHE A 26 -10.51 -2.39 1.70
N TYR A 27 -11.03 -3.57 1.96
CA TYR A 27 -10.44 -4.50 2.92
C TYR A 27 -10.32 -5.91 2.35
N ARG A 28 -9.21 -6.57 2.67
CA ARG A 28 -9.00 -7.97 2.32
C ARG A 28 -8.26 -8.72 3.43
N HIS A 29 -8.79 -9.88 3.77
CA HIS A 29 -8.08 -10.86 4.59
C HIS A 29 -7.18 -11.71 3.70
N GLY A 30 -5.91 -11.82 4.07
CA GLY A 30 -5.01 -12.81 3.49
C GLY A 30 -5.26 -14.20 4.08
N PRO A 31 -4.74 -15.26 3.45
CA PRO A 31 -4.67 -16.59 4.07
C PRO A 31 -3.64 -16.67 5.20
N SER A 32 -2.74 -15.69 5.30
CA SER A 32 -1.90 -15.49 6.49
C SER A 32 -2.66 -14.75 7.60
N ASP A 33 -2.03 -14.52 8.75
CA ASP A 33 -2.58 -13.67 9.82
C ASP A 33 -2.56 -12.16 9.46
N ILE A 34 -2.28 -11.80 8.20
CA ILE A 34 -2.27 -10.41 7.73
C ILE A 34 -3.58 -10.01 7.06
N PHE A 35 -4.07 -8.86 7.48
CA PHE A 35 -5.16 -8.09 6.92
C PHE A 35 -4.62 -6.88 6.15
N CYS A 36 -5.28 -6.49 5.06
CA CYS A 36 -4.92 -5.31 4.29
C CYS A 36 -6.11 -4.36 4.13
N ALA A 37 -5.86 -3.08 4.37
CA ALA A 37 -6.76 -1.98 4.05
C ALA A 37 -6.15 -1.16 2.91
N ALA A 38 -6.93 -0.86 1.87
CA ALA A 38 -6.55 0.00 0.76
C ALA A 38 -7.40 1.28 0.73
N GLU A 39 -6.75 2.41 0.47
CA GLU A 39 -7.37 3.73 0.47
C GLU A 39 -6.77 4.63 -0.60
N MET A 40 -7.63 5.38 -1.28
CA MET A 40 -7.23 6.47 -2.18
C MET A 40 -7.30 7.80 -1.43
N GLN A 41 -6.17 8.27 -0.94
CA GLN A 41 -6.07 9.49 -0.14
C GLN A 41 -5.75 10.68 -1.04
N ARG A 42 -6.51 11.78 -0.92
CA ARG A 42 -6.16 13.05 -1.56
C ARG A 42 -4.99 13.68 -0.79
N SER A 43 -4.02 14.24 -1.52
CA SER A 43 -2.94 15.04 -0.92
C SER A 43 -3.48 16.33 -0.31
N ASP A 44 -2.99 16.69 0.87
CA ASP A 44 -3.35 17.97 1.52
C ASP A 44 -2.62 19.17 0.89
N TYR A 45 -1.55 18.91 0.12
CA TYR A 45 -0.65 19.93 -0.40
C TYR A 45 -0.77 20.15 -1.91
N SER A 46 -1.52 19.30 -2.61
CA SER A 46 -1.60 19.33 -4.07
C SER A 46 -2.85 18.62 -4.59
N GLU A 47 -3.22 18.88 -5.85
CA GLU A 47 -4.24 18.11 -6.57
C GLU A 47 -3.69 16.75 -7.03
N ALA A 48 -3.22 15.97 -6.06
CA ALA A 48 -2.65 14.65 -6.26
C ALA A 48 -3.31 13.63 -5.31
N TYR A 49 -3.09 12.35 -5.62
CA TYR A 49 -3.60 11.23 -4.83
C TYR A 49 -2.47 10.28 -4.44
N TYR A 50 -2.61 9.67 -3.27
CA TYR A 50 -1.85 8.52 -2.84
C TYR A 50 -2.75 7.28 -2.89
N ILE A 51 -2.20 6.16 -3.33
CA ILE A 51 -2.83 4.85 -3.19
C ILE A 51 -2.11 4.12 -2.07
N ASN A 52 -2.73 4.10 -0.89
CA ASN A 52 -2.17 3.51 0.32
C ASN A 52 -2.65 2.06 0.47
N PHE A 53 -1.72 1.17 0.84
CA PHE A 53 -2.03 -0.16 1.34
C PHE A 53 -1.42 -0.32 2.73
N SER A 54 -2.30 -0.45 3.71
CA SER A 54 -2.03 -0.59 5.13
C SER A 54 -2.18 -2.05 5.53
N PHE A 55 -1.25 -2.59 6.32
CA PHE A 55 -1.26 -4.00 6.72
C PHE A 55 -1.30 -4.12 8.25
N LEU A 56 -2.17 -5.02 8.73
CA LEU A 56 -2.43 -5.27 10.14
C LEU A 56 -2.50 -6.77 10.42
N THR A 57 -2.34 -7.20 11.67
CA THR A 57 -2.60 -8.59 12.07
C THR A 57 -4.08 -8.82 12.37
N LYS A 58 -4.56 -10.04 12.14
CA LYS A 58 -5.97 -10.44 12.29
C LYS A 58 -6.53 -10.20 13.70
N SER A 59 -5.69 -10.29 14.74
CA SER A 59 -6.07 -10.07 16.14
C SER A 59 -6.52 -8.64 16.45
N GLU A 60 -6.16 -7.68 15.60
CA GLU A 60 -6.39 -6.25 15.84
C GLU A 60 -7.33 -5.59 14.81
N CYS A 61 -7.89 -6.39 13.89
CA CYS A 61 -8.84 -5.91 12.88
C CYS A 61 -10.09 -5.24 13.49
N ALA A 62 -10.45 -5.56 14.74
CA ALA A 62 -11.57 -4.95 15.44
C ALA A 62 -11.22 -3.68 16.24
N ALA A 63 -9.92 -3.38 16.42
CA ALA A 63 -9.45 -2.36 17.38
C ALA A 63 -8.44 -1.35 16.81
N ALA A 64 -7.75 -1.64 15.70
CA ALA A 64 -6.64 -0.82 15.25
C ALA A 64 -7.08 0.38 14.39
N ILE A 65 -6.79 1.57 14.90
CA ILE A 65 -6.90 2.86 14.20
C ILE A 65 -5.67 3.09 13.30
N GLU A 66 -4.54 2.40 13.56
CA GLU A 66 -3.24 2.66 12.92
C GLU A 66 -2.61 1.38 12.34
N PRO A 67 -1.99 1.44 11.15
CA PRO A 67 -1.33 0.28 10.54
C PRO A 67 0.02 -0.01 11.20
N TYR A 68 0.36 -1.29 11.37
CA TYR A 68 1.72 -1.68 11.77
C TYR A 68 2.76 -1.24 10.74
N PHE A 69 2.40 -1.37 9.47
CA PHE A 69 3.18 -0.89 8.35
C PHE A 69 2.30 -0.63 7.15
N PHE A 70 2.73 0.27 6.28
CA PHE A 70 2.05 0.57 5.04
C PHE A 70 3.06 0.78 3.91
N ARG A 71 2.56 0.67 2.68
CA ARG A 71 3.30 1.03 1.47
C ARG A 71 2.36 1.71 0.49
N ARG A 72 2.93 2.61 -0.29
CA ARG A 72 2.22 3.33 -1.36
C ARG A 72 2.61 2.79 -2.71
N VAL A 73 1.65 2.78 -3.63
CA VAL A 73 1.93 2.55 -5.04
C VAL A 73 2.81 3.70 -5.53
N LYS A 74 3.92 3.36 -6.19
CA LYS A 74 4.83 4.33 -6.80
C LYS A 74 4.67 4.30 -8.31
N VAL A 75 4.71 5.48 -8.92
CA VAL A 75 4.64 5.71 -10.37
C VAL A 75 5.88 6.47 -10.83
N LYS A 76 6.26 6.37 -12.11
CA LYS A 76 7.29 7.26 -12.68
C LYS A 76 6.69 8.66 -12.83
N SER A 77 7.27 9.64 -12.16
CA SER A 77 6.87 11.04 -12.24
C SER A 77 7.01 11.59 -13.65
N VAL A 78 6.02 12.36 -14.10
CA VAL A 78 6.09 13.10 -15.37
C VAL A 78 6.92 14.38 -15.23
N SER A 79 6.96 14.99 -14.05
CA SER A 79 7.64 16.28 -13.82
C SER A 79 9.00 16.16 -13.13
N MET A 80 9.20 15.14 -12.27
CA MET A 80 10.42 14.99 -11.49
C MET A 80 11.45 14.11 -12.20
N HIS A 81 12.66 14.66 -12.40
CA HIS A 81 13.76 14.00 -13.09
C HIS A 81 15.04 14.05 -12.25
N SER A 82 15.88 13.03 -12.41
CA SER A 82 17.26 13.00 -11.90
C SER A 82 18.15 14.00 -12.65
N SER A 83 19.36 14.23 -12.14
CA SER A 83 20.37 15.07 -12.80
C SER A 83 20.76 14.59 -14.20
N ILE A 84 20.55 13.31 -14.51
CA ILE A 84 20.81 12.70 -15.82
C ILE A 84 19.54 12.58 -16.69
N GLY A 85 18.45 13.25 -16.32
CA GLY A 85 17.22 13.33 -17.12
C GLY A 85 16.30 12.12 -17.02
N LEU A 86 16.58 11.14 -16.16
CA LEU A 86 15.67 10.01 -15.93
C LEU A 86 14.53 10.39 -14.97
N ARG A 87 13.29 10.01 -15.30
CA ARG A 87 12.11 10.20 -14.44
C ARG A 87 12.29 9.49 -13.09
N LEU A 88 11.98 10.20 -12.01
CA LEU A 88 12.04 9.66 -10.65
C LEU A 88 10.75 8.91 -10.31
N MET A 89 10.84 7.95 -9.38
CA MET A 89 9.64 7.33 -8.79
C MET A 89 9.03 8.27 -7.75
N THR A 90 7.69 8.36 -7.74
CA THR A 90 6.93 9.12 -6.76
C THR A 90 5.69 8.35 -6.33
N ASP A 91 5.24 8.55 -5.10
CA ASP A 91 3.94 8.07 -4.59
C ASP A 91 2.83 9.11 -4.76
N MET A 92 3.18 10.36 -5.10
CA MET A 92 2.24 11.45 -5.33
C MET A 92 1.75 11.43 -6.78
N ILE A 93 0.54 10.89 -6.99
CA ILE A 93 -0.05 10.71 -8.32
C ILE A 93 -0.86 11.94 -8.70
N ILE A 94 -0.30 12.78 -9.58
CA ILE A 94 -1.05 13.83 -10.27
C ILE A 94 -1.88 13.16 -11.36
N ILE A 95 -3.17 12.92 -11.09
CA ILE A 95 -4.03 12.06 -11.93
C ILE A 95 -4.19 12.57 -13.39
N ALA A 96 -3.98 13.87 -13.62
CA ALA A 96 -4.02 14.44 -14.96
C ALA A 96 -2.88 13.92 -15.85
N ASP A 97 -1.75 13.53 -15.25
CA ASP A 97 -0.51 13.17 -15.95
C ASP A 97 -0.51 11.73 -16.48
N TYR A 98 -1.50 10.92 -16.09
CA TYR A 98 -1.53 9.49 -16.40
C TYR A 98 -2.81 9.10 -17.13
N THR A 99 -2.66 8.11 -18.01
CA THR A 99 -3.77 7.35 -18.60
C THR A 99 -4.27 6.27 -17.64
N PRO A 100 -5.53 5.81 -17.78
CA PRO A 100 -6.05 4.69 -16.99
C PRO A 100 -5.19 3.42 -17.10
N GLU A 101 -4.66 3.13 -18.30
CA GLU A 101 -3.83 1.96 -18.55
C GLU A 101 -2.51 2.02 -17.75
N GLU A 102 -1.84 3.18 -17.72
CA GLU A 102 -0.60 3.36 -16.96
C GLU A 102 -0.83 3.13 -15.45
N ILE A 103 -1.88 3.71 -14.88
CA ILE A 103 -2.21 3.51 -13.46
C ILE A 103 -2.53 2.05 -13.17
N LEU A 104 -3.27 1.38 -14.07
CA LEU A 104 -3.58 -0.03 -13.91
C LEU A 104 -2.32 -0.91 -13.95
N ASN A 105 -1.35 -0.58 -14.81
CA ASN A 105 -0.07 -1.30 -14.87
C ASN A 105 0.72 -1.17 -13.56
N TYR A 106 0.79 0.03 -12.96
CA TYR A 106 1.43 0.22 -11.66
C TYR A 106 0.69 -0.51 -10.53
N LEU A 107 -0.65 -0.54 -10.57
CA LEU A 107 -1.47 -1.28 -9.61
C LEU A 107 -1.25 -2.79 -9.72
N ASN A 108 -1.28 -3.34 -10.93
CA ASN A 108 -1.06 -4.77 -11.15
C ASN A 108 0.35 -5.18 -10.68
N ALA A 109 1.37 -4.38 -11.02
CA ALA A 109 2.73 -4.60 -10.52
C ALA A 109 2.77 -4.57 -8.99
N ALA A 110 2.10 -3.61 -8.34
CA ALA A 110 2.01 -3.57 -6.89
C ALA A 110 1.32 -4.82 -6.31
N PHE A 111 0.26 -5.30 -6.95
CA PHE A 111 -0.44 -6.52 -6.56
C PHE A 111 0.47 -7.73 -6.61
N ASP A 112 1.15 -7.93 -7.73
CA ASP A 112 2.01 -9.08 -7.98
C ASP A 112 3.29 -9.05 -7.12
N GLU A 113 3.91 -7.88 -6.98
CA GLU A 113 5.22 -7.76 -6.35
C GLU A 113 5.15 -7.72 -4.83
N TRP A 114 4.15 -7.07 -4.23
CA TRP A 114 4.18 -6.85 -2.78
C TRP A 114 2.85 -6.89 -2.05
N ILE A 115 1.70 -6.55 -2.65
CA ILE A 115 0.42 -6.62 -1.92
C ILE A 115 0.01 -8.08 -1.72
N MET A 116 -0.08 -8.86 -2.79
CA MET A 116 -0.46 -10.28 -2.71
C MET A 116 0.58 -11.11 -1.97
N PRO A 117 1.89 -10.94 -2.21
CA PRO A 117 2.90 -11.61 -1.41
C PRO A 117 2.80 -11.30 0.09
N THR A 118 2.51 -10.05 0.47
CA THR A 118 2.32 -9.71 1.90
C THR A 118 1.11 -10.44 2.49
N LEU A 119 -0.04 -10.43 1.80
CA LEU A 119 -1.25 -11.13 2.24
C LEU A 119 -1.07 -12.64 2.34
N THR A 120 -0.26 -13.24 1.47
CA THR A 120 -0.12 -14.70 1.35
C THR A 120 1.04 -15.27 2.18
N LYS A 121 2.23 -14.68 2.07
CA LYS A 121 3.46 -15.13 2.74
C LYS A 121 3.63 -14.52 4.12
N GLY A 122 2.82 -13.52 4.46
CA GLY A 122 2.79 -12.92 5.78
C GLY A 122 4.12 -12.26 6.16
N ALA A 123 4.45 -12.37 7.43
CA ALA A 123 5.51 -11.60 8.05
C ALA A 123 6.92 -11.88 7.53
N GLY A 124 7.19 -13.12 7.11
CA GLY A 124 8.48 -13.47 6.51
C GLY A 124 8.77 -12.73 5.21
N PHE A 125 7.74 -12.39 4.43
CA PHE A 125 7.90 -11.53 3.25
C PHE A 125 8.24 -10.09 3.66
N VAL A 126 7.52 -9.55 4.63
CA VAL A 126 7.71 -8.17 5.11
C VAL A 126 9.12 -7.96 5.66
N LEU A 127 9.64 -8.88 6.46
CA LEU A 127 10.98 -8.76 7.04
C LEU A 127 12.10 -8.74 6.01
N ARG A 128 11.99 -9.56 4.96
CA ARG A 128 12.95 -9.57 3.84
C ARG A 128 12.90 -8.27 3.02
N HIS A 129 11.80 -7.54 3.07
CA HIS A 129 11.57 -6.31 2.31
C HIS A 129 11.36 -5.09 3.22
N LYS A 130 11.86 -5.13 4.47
CA LYS A 130 11.57 -4.10 5.48
C LYS A 130 11.94 -2.68 5.04
N GLY A 131 12.95 -2.53 4.17
CA GLY A 131 13.37 -1.23 3.64
C GLY A 131 12.35 -0.59 2.68
N ASP A 132 11.38 -1.37 2.18
CA ASP A 132 10.37 -0.92 1.24
C ASP A 132 9.05 -0.50 1.91
N PHE A 133 8.89 -0.83 3.20
CA PHE A 133 7.69 -0.54 3.98
C PHE A 133 7.93 0.62 4.95
N ILE A 134 6.88 1.41 5.17
CA ILE A 134 6.87 2.46 6.18
C ILE A 134 6.24 1.90 7.44
N PHE A 135 6.95 2.00 8.56
CA PHE A 135 6.50 1.58 9.88
C PHE A 135 6.24 2.85 10.70
N PRO A 136 4.97 3.31 10.83
CA PRO A 136 4.65 4.59 11.47
C PRO A 136 4.99 4.61 12.98
N HIS A 137 5.05 3.44 13.62
CA HIS A 137 5.46 3.29 15.02
C HIS A 137 6.70 2.38 15.10
N ILE A 138 7.87 2.89 14.71
CA ILE A 138 9.12 2.37 15.25
C ILE A 138 9.45 3.22 16.47
N ASP A 139 8.77 2.96 17.59
CA ASP A 139 9.35 3.34 18.88
C ASP A 139 10.52 2.37 19.14
N PRO A 140 11.76 2.85 19.32
CA PRO A 140 12.90 2.01 19.67
C PRO A 140 12.69 1.18 20.95
N SER A 141 11.76 1.56 21.82
CA SER A 141 11.37 0.81 23.02
C SER A 141 10.32 -0.28 22.76
N LEU A 142 9.64 -0.25 21.61
CA LEU A 142 8.64 -1.24 21.19
C LEU A 142 9.24 -2.43 20.40
N THR A 143 10.57 -2.53 20.31
CA THR A 143 11.26 -3.77 19.91
C THR A 143 10.90 -4.96 20.81
N ASP A 144 10.24 -4.72 21.95
CA ASP A 144 9.75 -5.72 22.88
C ASP A 144 8.29 -6.15 22.69
N LEU A 145 7.58 -5.66 21.66
CA LEU A 145 6.24 -6.14 21.35
C LEU A 145 6.27 -7.64 20.97
N PRO A 146 5.55 -8.52 21.69
CA PRO A 146 5.58 -9.97 21.45
C PRO A 146 5.19 -10.38 20.03
N HIS A 147 4.32 -9.61 19.37
CA HIS A 147 3.83 -9.88 18.02
C HIS A 147 4.86 -9.53 16.94
N LEU A 148 5.66 -8.49 17.11
CA LEU A 148 6.82 -8.23 16.24
C LEU A 148 7.91 -9.29 16.46
N LYS A 149 8.12 -9.77 17.70
CA LYS A 149 8.96 -10.95 17.96
C LYS A 149 8.41 -12.22 17.31
N MET A 150 7.10 -12.41 17.21
CA MET A 150 6.47 -13.52 16.47
C MET A 150 6.73 -13.46 14.97
N ILE A 151 6.80 -12.25 14.42
CA ILE A 151 7.17 -11.97 13.03
C ILE A 151 8.67 -12.26 12.83
N ILE A 152 9.53 -11.89 13.80
CA ILE A 152 11.01 -11.93 13.72
C ILE A 152 11.63 -13.26 14.20
N LYS A 153 10.99 -14.06 15.06
CA LYS A 153 11.54 -15.30 15.67
C LYS A 153 11.15 -16.61 14.95
N LYS A 154 11.17 -16.64 13.62
CA LYS A 154 11.18 -17.93 12.89
C LYS A 154 12.34 -17.97 11.91
N GLU A 155 13.55 -17.98 12.47
CA GLU A 155 14.73 -18.64 11.92
C GLU A 155 15.35 -19.50 13.03
#